data_AF-A0A4R2MQT4-F1
#
_entry.id   AF-A0A4R2MQT4-F1
#
_cell.length_a   1.000
_cell.length_b   1.000
_cell.length_c   1.000
_cell.angle_alpha   90.00
_cell.angle_beta   90.00
_cell.angle_gamma   90.00
#
_symmetry.space_group_name_H-M   'P 1'
#
loop_
_entity.id
_entity.type
_entity.pdbx_description
1 polymer ?
#
loop_
_entity_poly.entity_id
_entity_poly.type
_entity_poly.pdbx_seq_one_letter_code
_entity_poly.pdbx_strand_id
1 'polypeptide(L)'
;MQAKQSNLESEMSQAVMSNPHQQAPWEWAVAPATAMRLPAVNQPRWLVVSEGRVWLTRSGAGPYEADVWLSAGDRHELPCGSEWVIEGWPSAQVELLEAPCKTPARAPARPGRWHAPWGAAHAA
;
A
#
# COMPACT_ATOMS: atom_id res chain seq x y z
N MET A 1 -39.27 0.00 -45.80
CA MET A 1 -37.81 -0.24 -45.81
C MET A 1 -37.25 0.29 -44.51
N GLN A 2 -37.28 -0.56 -43.48
CA GLN A 2 -36.91 -0.26 -42.10
C GLN A 2 -35.55 -0.91 -41.85
N ALA A 3 -34.45 -0.17 -42.07
CA ALA A 3 -33.10 -0.67 -41.82
C ALA A 3 -32.20 0.50 -41.42
N LYS A 4 -32.47 1.12 -40.26
CA LYS A 4 -31.55 2.12 -39.69
C LYS A 4 -31.63 2.32 -38.18
N GLN A 5 -32.29 1.43 -37.44
CA GLN A 5 -32.45 1.55 -35.99
C GLN A 5 -31.74 0.45 -35.19
N SER A 6 -31.33 -0.65 -35.83
CA SER A 6 -30.78 -1.83 -35.15
C SER A 6 -29.30 -1.72 -34.76
N ASN A 7 -28.59 -0.64 -35.12
CA ASN A 7 -27.15 -0.51 -34.82
C ASN A 7 -26.82 0.34 -33.58
N LEU A 8 -27.80 1.07 -33.03
CA LEU A 8 -27.58 1.94 -31.85
C LEU A 8 -27.88 1.24 -30.52
N GLU A 9 -28.73 0.20 -30.52
CA GLU A 9 -29.10 -0.52 -29.29
C GLU A 9 -28.05 -1.55 -28.85
N SER A 10 -27.22 -2.03 -29.78
CA SER A 10 -26.14 -2.99 -29.51
C SER A 10 -24.92 -2.34 -28.84
N GLU A 11 -24.61 -1.08 -29.15
CA GLU A 11 -23.50 -0.35 -28.52
C GLU A 11 -23.87 0.12 -27.11
N MET A 12 -25.15 0.45 -26.85
CA MET A 12 -25.57 1.00 -25.57
C MET A 12 -25.76 -0.07 -24.48
N SER A 13 -25.92 -1.34 -24.86
CA SER A 13 -26.09 -2.46 -23.91
C SER A 13 -24.76 -3.03 -23.39
N GLN A 14 -23.64 -2.81 -24.09
CA GLN A 14 -22.30 -3.23 -23.64
C GLN A 14 -21.63 -2.21 -22.71
N ALA A 15 -22.08 -0.95 -22.73
CA ALA A 15 -21.55 0.11 -21.87
C ALA A 15 -21.98 0.00 -20.39
N VAL A 16 -22.92 -0.89 -20.05
CA VAL A 16 -23.55 -0.93 -18.71
C VAL A 16 -23.06 -2.08 -17.80
N MET A 17 -22.16 -2.94 -18.28
CA MET A 17 -21.50 -3.98 -17.45
C MET A 17 -19.99 -3.80 -17.28
N SER A 18 -19.43 -2.67 -17.72
CA SER A 18 -18.17 -2.23 -17.13
C SER A 18 -18.53 -1.66 -15.76
N ASN A 19 -18.62 -2.53 -14.74
CA ASN A 19 -18.50 -2.08 -13.37
C ASN A 19 -17.08 -1.49 -13.32
N PRO A 20 -16.89 -0.16 -13.35
CA PRO A 20 -15.57 0.39 -13.12
C PRO A 20 -15.39 0.12 -11.63
N HIS A 21 -14.78 -1.02 -11.32
CA HIS A 21 -14.34 -1.36 -9.97
C HIS A 21 -13.65 -0.10 -9.50
N GLN A 22 -14.24 0.57 -8.51
CA GLN A 22 -13.91 1.93 -8.13
C GLN A 22 -12.39 1.99 -8.02
N GLN A 23 -11.71 2.66 -8.96
CA GLN A 23 -10.25 2.72 -8.93
C GLN A 23 -9.90 3.36 -7.60
N ALA A 24 -9.45 2.51 -6.69
CA ALA A 24 -9.23 2.95 -5.34
C ALA A 24 -8.00 3.86 -5.35
N PRO A 25 -7.89 4.86 -4.47
CA PRO A 25 -6.75 5.77 -4.48
C PRO A 25 -5.41 5.07 -4.23
N TRP A 26 -5.44 3.81 -3.78
CA TRP A 26 -4.27 2.94 -3.57
C TRP A 26 -3.98 1.99 -4.75
N GLU A 27 -4.78 2.03 -5.82
CA GLU A 27 -4.60 1.26 -7.04
C GLU A 27 -4.27 2.21 -8.20
N TRP A 28 -3.24 1.89 -8.97
CA TRP A 28 -2.89 2.69 -10.14
C TRP A 28 -2.21 1.89 -11.24
N ALA A 29 -2.36 2.38 -12.47
CA ALA A 29 -1.65 1.87 -13.62
C ALA A 29 -0.23 2.43 -13.66
N VAL A 30 0.76 1.57 -13.86
CA VAL A 30 2.13 1.96 -14.19
C VAL A 30 2.32 1.79 -15.68
N ALA A 31 2.36 2.92 -16.39
CA ALA A 31 2.48 2.97 -17.84
C ALA A 31 3.86 2.46 -18.32
N PRO A 32 3.97 2.04 -19.59
CA PRO A 32 5.24 1.69 -20.19
C PRO A 32 6.30 2.77 -20.01
N ALA A 33 7.53 2.36 -19.71
CA ALA A 33 8.68 3.26 -19.57
C ALA A 33 8.46 4.41 -18.56
N THR A 34 7.52 4.24 -17.62
CA THR A 34 7.21 5.23 -16.59
C THR A 34 7.66 4.71 -15.24
N ALA A 35 8.68 5.36 -14.69
CA ALA A 35 9.14 5.10 -13.34
C ALA A 35 8.37 5.94 -12.32
N MET A 36 7.86 5.29 -11.27
CA MET A 36 7.21 5.94 -10.13
C MET A 36 8.02 5.71 -8.86
N ARG A 37 8.09 6.73 -8.01
CA ARG A 37 8.79 6.65 -6.72
C ARG A 37 7.79 6.35 -5.60
N LEU A 38 8.11 5.36 -4.78
CA LEU A 38 7.42 5.06 -3.53
C LEU A 38 8.26 5.65 -2.39
N PRO A 39 7.83 6.76 -1.76
CA PRO A 39 8.60 7.43 -0.73
C PRO A 39 8.74 6.57 0.52
N ALA A 40 9.79 6.78 1.28
CA ALA A 40 9.97 6.15 2.59
C ALA A 40 8.87 6.58 3.56
N VAL A 41 8.30 5.61 4.27
CA VAL A 41 7.29 5.84 5.32
C VAL A 41 7.58 4.96 6.53
N ASN A 42 7.11 5.36 7.72
CA ASN A 42 7.34 4.62 8.97
C ASN A 42 6.34 3.48 9.22
N GLN A 43 5.67 2.99 8.17
CA GLN A 43 4.72 1.88 8.24
C GLN A 43 5.14 0.78 7.25
N PRO A 44 4.92 -0.51 7.57
CA PRO A 44 5.16 -1.56 6.60
C PRO A 44 4.08 -1.50 5.52
N ARG A 45 4.51 -1.69 4.27
CA ARG A 45 3.62 -1.69 3.11
C ARG A 45 3.87 -2.92 2.24
N TRP A 46 2.91 -3.23 1.38
CA TRP A 46 3.04 -4.24 0.34
C TRP A 46 2.70 -3.64 -1.00
N LEU A 47 3.59 -3.80 -1.98
CA LEU A 47 3.23 -3.63 -3.38
C LEU A 47 2.68 -4.95 -3.89
N VAL A 48 1.47 -4.91 -4.46
CA VAL A 48 0.82 -6.05 -5.10
C VAL A 48 0.69 -5.74 -6.59
N VAL A 49 0.99 -6.72 -7.44
CA VAL A 49 0.76 -6.59 -8.89
C VAL A 49 -0.52 -7.33 -9.23
N SER A 50 -1.57 -6.61 -9.58
CA SER A 50 -2.85 -7.22 -9.99
C SER A 50 -2.81 -7.68 -11.45
N GLU A 51 -2.12 -6.93 -12.32
CA GLU A 51 -1.94 -7.27 -13.73
C GLU A 51 -0.55 -6.85 -14.24
N GLY A 52 -0.05 -7.56 -15.26
CA GLY A 52 1.21 -7.22 -15.93
C GLY A 52 2.46 -7.59 -15.13
N ARG A 53 3.51 -6.77 -15.23
CA ARG A 53 4.80 -7.01 -14.58
C ARG A 53 5.47 -5.70 -14.17
N VAL A 54 6.14 -5.73 -13.03
CA VAL A 54 6.85 -4.59 -12.44
C VAL A 54 8.31 -4.92 -12.16
N TRP A 55 9.18 -3.97 -12.48
CA TRP A 55 10.56 -3.90 -11.99
C TRP A 55 10.62 -3.03 -10.73
N LEU A 56 11.32 -3.51 -9.70
CA LEU A 56 11.46 -2.85 -8.41
C LEU A 56 12.93 -2.67 -8.05
N THR A 57 13.31 -1.43 -7.73
CA THR A 57 14.65 -1.09 -7.25
C THR A 57 14.55 -0.34 -5.94
N ARG A 58 15.34 -0.74 -4.94
CA ARG A 58 15.43 -0.01 -3.68
C ARG A 58 16.35 1.20 -3.84
N SER A 59 15.87 2.38 -3.47
CA SER A 59 16.69 3.59 -3.47
C SER A 59 17.79 3.50 -2.42
N GLY A 60 19.00 3.91 -2.80
CA GLY A 60 20.17 3.90 -1.89
C GLY A 60 20.74 2.50 -1.62
N ALA A 61 20.24 1.49 -2.32
CA ALA A 61 20.82 0.18 -2.37
C ALA A 61 22.29 0.20 -2.83
N GLY A 62 23.12 -0.64 -2.20
CA GLY A 62 24.49 -0.86 -2.66
C GLY A 62 24.53 -1.64 -3.98
N PRO A 63 25.68 -1.71 -4.66
CA PRO A 63 25.82 -2.35 -5.98
C PRO A 63 25.56 -3.87 -5.99
N TYR A 64 25.36 -4.48 -4.83
CA TYR A 64 25.12 -5.92 -4.67
C TYR A 64 23.66 -6.24 -4.38
N GLU A 65 22.80 -5.24 -4.16
CA GLU A 65 21.37 -5.47 -4.00
C GLU A 65 20.75 -5.64 -5.39
N ALA A 66 20.08 -6.77 -5.60
CA ALA A 66 19.46 -7.07 -6.88
C ALA A 66 18.09 -6.41 -6.98
N ASP A 67 17.75 -5.99 -8.19
CA ASP A 67 16.39 -5.58 -8.49
C ASP A 67 15.43 -6.77 -8.45
N VAL A 68 14.16 -6.47 -8.16
CA VAL A 68 13.10 -7.47 -8.04
C VAL A 68 12.15 -7.35 -9.22
N TRP A 69 11.84 -8.49 -9.84
CA TRP A 69 10.78 -8.60 -10.83
C TRP A 69 9.55 -9.22 -10.20
N LEU A 70 8.38 -8.58 -10.36
CA LEU A 70 7.09 -9.05 -9.86
C LEU A 70 6.13 -9.23 -11.03
N SER A 71 5.41 -10.34 -11.08
CA SER A 71 4.34 -10.62 -12.05
C SER A 71 2.96 -10.52 -11.40
N ALA A 72 1.91 -10.52 -12.20
CA ALA A 72 0.53 -10.57 -11.70
C ALA A 72 0.33 -11.69 -10.66
N GLY A 73 -0.25 -11.33 -9.51
CA GLY A 73 -0.43 -12.18 -8.34
C GLY A 73 0.71 -12.12 -7.33
N ASP A 74 1.88 -11.57 -7.70
CA ASP A 74 2.99 -11.40 -6.77
C ASP A 74 2.77 -10.21 -5.83
N ARG A 75 3.40 -10.30 -4.66
CA ARG A 75 3.50 -9.20 -3.70
C ARG A 75 4.91 -9.07 -3.16
N HIS A 76 5.33 -7.84 -2.88
CA HIS A 76 6.61 -7.55 -2.25
C HIS A 76 6.41 -6.66 -1.03
N GLU A 77 7.03 -7.02 0.09
CA GLU A 77 7.05 -6.19 1.29
C GLU A 77 8.00 -5.01 1.07
N LEU A 78 7.55 -3.80 1.40
CA LEU A 78 8.35 -2.60 1.43
C LEU A 78 8.66 -2.29 2.91
N PRO A 79 9.90 -2.58 3.38
CA PRO A 79 10.25 -2.36 4.79
C PRO A 79 10.03 -0.91 5.24
N CYS A 80 9.72 -0.70 6.52
CA CYS A 80 9.63 0.64 7.09
C CYS A 80 10.90 1.47 6.80
N GLY A 81 10.72 2.72 6.41
CA GLY A 81 11.79 3.65 6.11
C GLY A 81 12.52 3.40 4.78
N SER A 82 12.07 2.44 3.97
CA SER A 82 12.64 2.20 2.64
C SER A 82 11.95 3.02 1.55
N GLU A 83 12.74 3.60 0.66
CA GLU A 83 12.28 4.23 -0.58
C GLU A 83 12.54 3.28 -1.75
N TRP A 84 11.61 3.26 -2.70
CA TRP A 84 11.68 2.39 -3.88
C TRP A 84 11.31 3.14 -5.15
N VAL A 85 11.82 2.62 -6.28
CA VAL A 85 11.39 3.00 -7.63
C VAL A 85 10.74 1.77 -8.27
N ILE A 86 9.63 2.00 -8.96
CA ILE A 86 8.86 0.97 -9.65
C ILE A 86 8.68 1.35 -11.12
N GLU A 87 8.73 0.38 -12.02
CA GLU A 87 8.46 0.58 -13.45
C GLU A 87 7.60 -0.57 -13.99
N GLY A 88 6.59 -0.26 -14.79
CA GLY A 88 5.72 -1.25 -15.45
C GLY A 88 6.31 -1.71 -16.78
N TRP A 89 6.31 -3.02 -17.05
CA TRP A 89 6.86 -3.58 -18.28
C TRP A 89 5.99 -4.70 -18.91
N PRO A 90 5.45 -4.50 -20.14
CA PRO A 90 5.31 -3.21 -20.81
C PRO A 90 4.34 -2.30 -20.05
N SER A 91 3.49 -2.82 -19.16
CA SER A 91 2.64 -2.06 -18.26
C SER A 91 2.27 -2.94 -17.07
N ALA A 92 1.76 -2.34 -16.00
CA ALA A 92 1.22 -3.06 -14.86
C ALA A 92 0.05 -2.33 -14.21
N GLN A 93 -0.82 -3.10 -13.54
CA GLN A 93 -1.73 -2.59 -12.52
C GLN A 93 -1.19 -2.99 -11.16
N VAL A 94 -1.10 -2.04 -10.24
CA VAL A 94 -0.55 -2.27 -8.92
C VAL A 94 -1.42 -1.66 -7.83
N GLU A 95 -1.33 -2.28 -6.66
CA GLU A 95 -1.93 -1.78 -5.42
C GLU A 95 -0.84 -1.60 -4.36
N LEU A 96 -0.96 -0.54 -3.56
CA LEU A 96 -0.12 -0.33 -2.39
C LEU A 96 -0.95 -0.45 -1.12
N LEU A 97 -0.70 -1.53 -0.39
CA LEU A 97 -1.38 -1.83 0.86
C LEU A 97 -0.52 -1.36 2.04
N GLU A 98 -1.12 -0.67 3.00
CA GLU A 98 -0.46 -0.27 4.24
C GLU A 98 -1.08 -1.02 5.42
N ALA A 99 -0.26 -1.59 6.32
CA ALA A 99 -0.81 -2.10 7.57
C ALA A 99 -0.98 -0.96 8.57
N PRO A 100 -2.09 -0.91 9.34
CA PRO A 100 -2.26 0.07 10.40
C PRO A 100 -1.13 -0.03 11.42
N CYS A 101 -0.42 1.08 11.67
CA CYS A 101 0.49 1.17 12.81
C CYS A 101 -0.25 0.86 14.11
N LYS A 102 0.17 -0.20 14.82
CA LYS A 102 -0.24 -0.41 16.21
C LYS A 102 0.35 0.72 17.04
N THR A 103 -0.46 1.71 17.42
CA THR A 103 -0.07 2.68 18.43
C THR A 103 0.30 1.90 19.69
N PRO A 104 1.54 1.98 20.20
CA PRO A 104 1.87 1.29 21.43
C PRO A 104 0.92 1.79 22.51
N ALA A 105 0.25 0.85 23.20
CA ALA A 105 -0.61 1.21 24.30
C ALA A 105 0.21 2.07 25.26
N ARG A 106 -0.27 3.29 25.55
CA ARG A 106 0.38 4.17 26.51
C ARG A 106 0.51 3.38 27.81
N ALA A 107 1.74 3.02 28.18
CA ALA A 107 1.97 2.37 29.45
C ALA A 107 1.34 3.26 30.53
N PRO A 108 0.50 2.71 31.42
CA PRO A 108 -0.06 3.52 32.50
C PRO A 108 1.12 4.17 33.23
N ALA A 109 1.01 5.48 33.48
CA ALA A 109 2.02 6.19 34.23
C ALA A 109 2.27 5.39 35.51
N ARG A 110 3.53 4.99 35.76
CA ARG A 110 3.89 4.29 37.00
C ARG A 110 3.36 5.16 38.13
N PRO A 111 2.47 4.66 39.03
CA PRO A 111 1.99 5.47 40.12
C PRO A 111 3.21 5.99 40.87
N GLY A 112 3.34 7.32 40.94
CA GLY A 112 4.40 7.96 41.69
C GLY A 112 4.42 7.37 43.10
N ARG A 113 5.61 7.09 43.62
CA ARG A 113 5.82 6.61 44.99
C ARG A 113 5.24 7.66 45.95
N TRP A 114 3.99 7.50 46.34
CA TRP A 114 3.39 8.26 47.43
C TRP A 114 4.16 7.91 48.69
N HIS A 115 5.02 8.81 49.14
CA HIS A 115 5.51 8.77 50.51
C HIS A 115 4.31 9.08 51.40
N ALA A 116 3.75 8.07 52.05
CA ALA A 116 2.82 8.29 53.16
C ALA A 116 3.64 8.53 54.43
N PRO A 117 3.56 9.71 55.08
CA PRO A 117 4.12 9.91 56.40
C PRO A 117 2.96 9.87 57.40
N TRP A 118 2.61 8.67 57.89
CA TRP A 118 1.77 8.59 59.08
C TRP A 118 2.45 7.74 60.13
N GLY A 119 2.75 8.41 61.24
CA GLY A 119 3.48 7.88 62.37
C GLY A 119 2.67 6.86 63.15
N ALA A 120 3.39 5.90 63.71
CA ALA A 120 2.92 5.11 64.84
C ALA A 120 3.61 5.67 66.09
N ALA A 121 2.91 6.57 66.77
CA ALA A 121 3.14 6.82 68.20
C ALA A 121 2.34 5.78 69.01
N HIS A 122 2.80 5.55 70.24
CA HIS A 122 2.25 4.72 71.33
C HIS A 122 2.74 3.27 71.41
N ALA A 123 3.75 3.05 72.28
CA ALA A 123 3.67 2.07 73.36
C ALA A 123 4.82 2.28 74.36
N ALA A 124 4.51 2.89 75.51
CA ALA A 124 5.03 2.57 76.84
C ALA A 124 4.18 3.29 77.89
#